data_AF-A0AAD5DPY2-F1
#
_entry.id   AF-A0AAD5DPY2-F1
#
_cell.length_a   1.000
_cell.length_b   1.000
_cell.length_c   1.000
_cell.angle_alpha   90.00
_cell.angle_beta   90.00
_cell.angle_gamma   90.00
#
_symmetry.space_group_name_H-M   'P 1'
#
loop_
_entity.id
_entity.type
_entity.pdbx_description
1 polymer ?
#
loop_
_entity_poly.entity_id
_entity_poly.type
_entity_poly.pdbx_seq_one_letter_code
_entity_poly.pdbx_strand_id
1 'polypeptide(L)'
;MESALTLGSADQQLGLRFKKLFLSDSDVGLKVKGSLNTVTAQCEVTGELNKFFRLGSLKPHDPNEAYQPDTRLRLGMGLKASGVGGKTYSADDVLLSVSAKKKVAVHRSQEVVRGRLLLRNYTQASVAANYDYNIRSEQWGGEVHAHLSHAIFRFTDDQDVRLTAGVRAPLTQQGVGAAQPYLRVQENCWSLTVTPDGQWRVSYDL
;
A
#
# COMPACT_ATOMS: atom_id res chain seq x y z
N MET A 1 -14.90 1.69 3.49
CA MET A 1 -13.87 2.49 4.20
C MET A 1 -13.02 1.48 4.93
N GLU A 2 -11.70 1.58 4.85
CA GLU A 2 -10.78 0.64 5.50
C GLU A 2 -10.21 1.32 6.75
N SER A 3 -10.24 0.62 7.88
CA SER A 3 -9.65 1.05 9.15
C SER A 3 -8.71 -0.04 9.66
N ALA A 4 -7.67 0.33 10.41
CA ALA A 4 -6.77 -0.63 11.02
C ALA A 4 -6.12 -0.09 12.30
N LEU A 5 -5.89 -0.97 13.26
CA LEU A 5 -4.98 -0.75 14.39
C LEU A 5 -3.57 -1.16 13.98
N THR A 6 -2.57 -0.40 14.40
CA THR A 6 -1.16 -0.71 14.11
C THR A 6 -0.30 -0.58 15.35
N LEU A 7 0.61 -1.52 15.56
CA LEU A 7 1.60 -1.48 16.63
C LEU A 7 2.96 -1.87 16.05
N GLY A 8 4.00 -1.11 16.36
CA GLY A 8 5.36 -1.38 15.89
C GLY A 8 6.38 -1.44 17.02
N SER A 9 7.47 -2.16 16.81
CA SER A 9 8.55 -2.33 17.79
C SER A 9 9.34 -1.04 18.05
N ALA A 10 9.44 -0.17 17.05
CA ALA A 10 10.18 1.10 17.14
C ALA A 10 9.41 2.15 17.93
N ASP A 11 8.13 2.34 17.59
CA ASP A 11 7.30 3.36 18.23
C ASP A 11 6.68 2.87 19.55
N GLN A 12 6.45 1.56 19.68
CA GLN A 12 5.72 0.90 20.79
C GLN A 12 4.39 1.57 21.15
N GLN A 13 3.81 2.29 20.20
CA GLN A 13 2.59 3.07 20.36
C GLN A 13 1.52 2.54 19.40
N LEU A 14 0.29 2.50 19.92
CA LEU A 14 -0.86 2.12 19.12
C LEU A 14 -1.22 3.25 18.16
N GLY A 15 -1.48 2.88 16.91
CA GLY A 15 -1.93 3.79 15.86
C GLY A 15 -3.26 3.34 15.28
N LEU A 16 -4.09 4.30 14.91
CA LEU A 16 -5.29 4.12 14.11
C LEU A 16 -5.00 4.59 12.69
N ARG A 17 -5.16 3.71 11.72
CA ARG A 17 -4.99 4.01 10.30
C ARG A 17 -6.34 3.95 9.61
N PHE A 18 -6.58 4.85 8.67
CA PHE A 18 -7.75 4.80 7.80
C PHE A 18 -7.37 5.03 6.35
N LYS A 19 -8.18 4.48 5.45
CA LYS A 19 -8.07 4.67 4.01
C LYS A 19 -9.44 4.58 3.34
N LYS A 20 -9.72 5.52 2.46
CA LYS A 20 -10.92 5.54 1.62
C LYS A 20 -10.55 5.99 0.21
N LEU A 21 -11.08 5.27 -0.77
CA LEU A 21 -10.99 5.63 -2.18
C LEU A 21 -12.40 6.00 -2.64
N PHE A 22 -12.54 7.22 -3.13
CA PHE A 22 -13.74 7.74 -3.77
C PHE A 22 -13.49 7.69 -5.28
N LEU A 23 -14.25 6.89 -6.02
CA LEU A 23 -14.15 6.82 -7.46
C LEU A 23 -15.13 7.82 -8.07
N SER A 24 -14.63 8.72 -8.91
CA SER A 24 -15.48 9.61 -9.71
C SER A 24 -15.87 8.92 -11.02
N ASP A 25 -14.93 8.17 -11.60
CA ASP A 25 -15.12 7.38 -12.82
C ASP A 25 -14.19 6.16 -12.77
N SER A 26 -14.25 5.30 -13.79
CA SER A 26 -13.44 4.10 -13.93
C SER A 26 -11.95 4.40 -13.84
N ASP A 27 -11.48 5.55 -14.36
CA ASP A 27 -10.07 5.92 -14.43
C ASP A 27 -9.64 7.06 -13.50
N VAL A 28 -10.53 7.62 -12.66
CA VAL A 28 -10.20 8.72 -11.73
C VAL A 28 -10.77 8.49 -10.35
N GLY A 29 -9.93 8.63 -9.32
CA GLY A 29 -10.37 8.52 -7.93
C GLY A 29 -9.60 9.39 -6.94
N LEU A 30 -10.32 9.95 -5.97
CA LEU A 30 -9.74 10.62 -4.82
C LEU A 30 -9.47 9.61 -3.71
N LYS A 31 -8.21 9.47 -3.30
CA LYS A 31 -7.79 8.62 -2.22
C LYS A 31 -7.45 9.47 -1.01
N VAL A 32 -8.16 9.23 0.08
CA VAL A 32 -7.87 9.83 1.39
C VAL A 32 -7.33 8.74 2.29
N LYS A 33 -6.17 8.95 2.89
CA LYS A 33 -5.58 8.06 3.89
C LYS A 33 -5.07 8.89 5.06
N GLY A 34 -5.02 8.29 6.24
CA GLY A 34 -4.38 8.94 7.37
C GLY A 34 -4.01 7.95 8.47
N SER A 35 -3.25 8.45 9.42
CA SER A 35 -2.85 7.72 10.62
C SER A 35 -2.88 8.65 11.82
N LEU A 36 -3.45 8.19 12.92
CA LEU A 36 -3.49 8.84 14.21
C LEU A 36 -2.70 7.97 15.20
N ASN A 37 -1.66 8.53 15.80
CA ASN A 37 -1.02 7.91 16.95
C ASN A 37 -1.89 8.16 18.19
N THR A 38 -2.36 7.11 18.84
CA THR A 38 -3.30 7.24 19.96
C THR A 38 -2.62 7.69 21.25
N VAL A 39 -1.29 7.67 21.32
CA VAL A 39 -0.50 8.06 22.49
C VAL A 39 -0.04 9.50 22.36
N THR A 40 0.50 9.90 21.22
CA THR A 40 1.03 11.25 20.99
C THR A 40 0.02 12.21 20.36
N ALA A 41 -1.17 11.72 20.01
CA ALA A 41 -2.21 12.42 19.26
C ALA A 41 -1.75 12.94 17.87
N GLN A 42 -0.60 12.46 17.37
CA GLN A 42 -0.08 12.82 16.05
C GLN A 42 -1.01 12.34 14.96
N CYS A 43 -1.41 13.25 14.07
CA CYS A 43 -2.28 12.91 12.95
C CYS A 43 -1.62 13.24 11.62
N GLU A 44 -1.46 12.25 10.75
CA GLU A 44 -1.06 12.47 9.36
C GLU A 44 -2.25 12.20 8.46
N VAL A 45 -2.53 13.12 7.52
CA VAL A 45 -3.56 12.93 6.50
C VAL A 45 -2.97 13.21 5.12
N THR A 46 -3.29 12.34 4.17
CA THR A 46 -2.95 12.52 2.75
C THR A 46 -4.21 12.41 1.91
N GLY A 47 -4.45 13.43 1.09
CA GLY A 47 -5.44 13.43 0.02
C GLY A 47 -4.75 13.40 -1.34
N GLU A 48 -5.09 12.42 -2.17
CA GLU A 48 -4.41 12.17 -3.44
C GLU A 48 -5.43 11.91 -4.56
N LEU A 49 -5.42 12.75 -5.60
CA LEU A 49 -6.11 12.49 -6.85
C LEU A 49 -5.32 11.50 -7.67
N ASN A 50 -5.92 10.35 -7.97
CA ASN A 50 -5.32 9.28 -8.74
C ASN A 50 -5.98 9.19 -10.11
N LYS A 51 -5.14 9.11 -11.15
CA LYS A 51 -5.54 8.74 -12.51
C LYS A 51 -4.96 7.36 -12.85
N PHE A 52 -5.81 6.50 -13.39
CA PHE A 52 -5.47 5.14 -13.77
C PHE A 52 -5.31 5.07 -15.29
N PHE A 53 -4.17 4.57 -15.73
CA PHE A 53 -3.79 4.45 -17.13
C PHE A 53 -3.69 2.99 -17.50
N ARG A 54 -4.34 2.61 -18.60
CA ARG A 54 -4.16 1.30 -19.22
C ARG A 54 -2.88 1.34 -20.06
N LEU A 55 -1.92 0.47 -19.73
CA LEU A 55 -0.70 0.28 -20.50
C LEU A 55 -0.75 -1.11 -21.12
N GLY A 56 -0.73 -1.19 -22.45
CA GLY A 56 -0.80 -2.45 -23.23
C GLY A 56 -2.16 -2.70 -23.89
N SER A 57 -2.27 -3.83 -24.60
CA SER A 57 -3.52 -4.26 -25.23
C SER A 57 -4.54 -4.73 -24.20
N LEU A 58 -5.81 -4.40 -24.42
CA LEU A 58 -6.94 -4.93 -23.66
C LEU A 58 -6.89 -6.45 -23.74
N LYS A 59 -6.63 -7.13 -22.62
CA LYS A 59 -7.19 -8.47 -22.48
C LYS A 59 -8.70 -8.27 -22.41
N PRO A 60 -9.48 -8.85 -23.34
CA PRO A 60 -10.93 -8.80 -23.26
C PRO A 60 -11.37 -9.28 -21.88
N HIS A 61 -12.44 -8.69 -21.35
CA HIS A 61 -13.05 -9.22 -20.14
C HIS A 61 -13.43 -10.69 -20.41
N ASP A 62 -12.75 -11.61 -19.75
CA ASP A 62 -13.05 -13.03 -19.84
C ASP A 62 -14.04 -13.38 -18.72
N PRO A 63 -15.31 -13.66 -19.06
CA PRO A 63 -16.34 -14.01 -18.07
C PRO A 63 -16.02 -15.32 -17.33
N ASN A 64 -15.07 -16.11 -17.82
CA ASN A 64 -14.58 -17.32 -17.16
C ASN A 64 -13.39 -17.07 -16.21
N GLU A 65 -13.04 -15.81 -15.94
CA GLU A 65 -12.02 -15.47 -14.95
C GLU A 65 -12.62 -15.05 -13.61
N ALA A 66 -12.43 -15.86 -12.57
CA ALA A 66 -12.91 -15.57 -11.22
C ALA A 66 -12.29 -14.30 -10.58
N TYR A 67 -11.14 -13.84 -11.07
CA TYR A 67 -10.47 -12.64 -10.57
C TYR A 67 -9.64 -11.96 -11.67
N GLN A 68 -9.98 -10.70 -11.95
CA GLN A 68 -9.26 -9.82 -12.87
C GLN A 68 -8.55 -8.72 -12.06
N PRO A 69 -7.24 -8.85 -11.80
CA PRO A 69 -6.50 -7.84 -11.05
C PRO A 69 -6.42 -6.54 -11.84
N ASP A 70 -6.60 -5.41 -11.14
CA ASP A 70 -6.29 -4.11 -11.73
C ASP A 70 -4.77 -3.97 -11.92
N THR A 71 -4.34 -4.09 -13.18
CA THR A 71 -2.95 -3.98 -13.63
C THR A 71 -2.65 -2.63 -14.26
N ARG A 72 -3.57 -1.66 -14.17
CA ARG A 72 -3.36 -0.31 -14.68
C ARG A 72 -2.19 0.37 -13.96
N LEU A 73 -1.49 1.24 -14.69
CA LEU A 73 -0.55 2.17 -14.08
C LEU A 73 -1.37 3.23 -13.34
N ARG A 74 -1.17 3.37 -12.04
CA ARG A 74 -1.75 4.46 -11.27
C ARG A 74 -0.72 5.58 -11.18
N LEU A 75 -1.10 6.78 -11.59
CA LEU A 75 -0.38 8.00 -11.24
C LEU A 75 -1.25 8.81 -10.30
N GLY A 76 -0.67 9.31 -9.21
CA GLY A 76 -1.37 10.11 -8.23
C GLY A 76 -0.66 11.42 -7.99
N MET A 77 -1.44 12.46 -7.72
CA MET A 77 -0.96 13.77 -7.30
C MET A 77 -1.82 14.21 -6.11
N GLY A 78 -1.19 14.73 -5.07
CA GLY A 78 -1.90 14.99 -3.82
C GLY A 78 -1.21 15.97 -2.90
N LEU A 79 -1.89 16.21 -1.79
CA LEU A 79 -1.39 16.98 -0.66
C LEU A 79 -1.30 16.05 0.55
N LYS A 80 -0.18 16.13 1.26
CA LYS A 80 0.01 15.51 2.57
C LYS A 80 0.17 16.61 3.60
N ALA A 81 -0.63 16.54 4.66
CA ALA A 81 -0.57 17.43 5.80
C ALA A 81 -0.31 16.60 7.06
N SER A 82 0.68 17.01 7.83
CA SER A 82 0.97 16.42 9.15
C SER A 82 0.50 17.39 10.23
N GLY A 83 -0.53 17.01 10.97
CA GLY A 83 -1.12 17.77 12.07
C GLY A 83 -0.54 17.35 13.43
N VAL A 84 -0.10 18.38 14.16
CA VAL A 84 0.15 18.50 15.62
C VAL A 84 0.44 17.20 16.40
N GLY A 85 1.70 17.04 16.77
CA GLY A 85 2.21 16.11 17.78
C GLY A 85 3.67 15.76 17.44
N GLY A 86 4.59 15.85 18.38
CA GLY A 86 6.01 16.17 18.09
C GLY A 86 6.84 15.24 17.19
N LYS A 87 7.54 15.87 16.24
CA LYS A 87 8.83 15.48 15.62
C LYS A 87 8.79 14.58 14.37
N THR A 88 8.57 15.22 13.22
CA THR A 88 9.54 15.24 12.08
C THR A 88 9.17 16.28 11.02
N TYR A 89 7.93 16.78 11.05
CA TYR A 89 7.46 17.91 10.24
C TYR A 89 6.65 18.84 11.15
N SER A 90 6.76 20.16 10.94
CA SER A 90 5.99 21.14 11.71
C SER A 90 4.50 20.91 11.46
N ALA A 91 3.64 21.27 12.41
CA ALA A 91 2.17 21.16 12.29
C ALA A 91 1.57 21.93 11.09
N ASP A 92 2.38 22.70 10.37
CA ASP A 92 2.01 23.47 9.19
C ASP A 92 2.67 23.00 7.88
N ASP A 93 3.41 21.90 7.88
CA ASP A 93 4.09 21.44 6.67
C ASP A 93 3.09 20.75 5.73
N VAL A 94 2.80 21.44 4.63
CA VAL A 94 2.03 20.93 3.50
C VAL A 94 2.99 20.43 2.45
N LEU A 95 2.90 19.13 2.12
CA LEU A 95 3.72 18.48 1.12
C LEU A 95 2.92 18.27 -0.16
N LEU A 96 3.50 18.59 -1.31
CA LEU A 96 3.02 18.16 -2.62
C LEU A 96 3.53 16.75 -2.88
N SER A 97 2.62 15.81 -3.10
CA SER A 97 2.94 14.40 -3.30
C SER A 97 2.64 13.98 -4.72
N VAL A 98 3.56 13.24 -5.34
CA VAL A 98 3.38 12.56 -6.62
C VAL A 98 3.65 11.07 -6.40
N SER A 99 2.74 10.20 -6.84
CA SER A 99 2.96 8.76 -6.79
C SER A 99 2.79 8.09 -8.14
N ALA A 100 3.51 6.99 -8.33
CA ALA A 100 3.33 6.06 -9.42
C ALA A 100 3.26 4.64 -8.85
N LYS A 101 2.34 3.82 -9.34
CA LYS A 101 2.26 2.41 -8.95
C LYS A 101 1.84 1.54 -10.13
N LYS A 102 2.60 0.48 -10.40
CA LYS A 102 2.28 -0.55 -11.39
C LYS A 102 2.20 -1.91 -10.70
N LYS A 103 1.19 -2.68 -11.06
CA LYS A 103 1.01 -4.06 -10.64
C LYS A 103 1.02 -4.97 -11.86
N VAL A 104 1.59 -6.17 -11.70
CA VAL A 104 1.66 -7.20 -12.72
C VAL A 104 1.28 -8.53 -12.09
N ALA A 105 0.36 -9.26 -12.73
CA ALA A 105 0.07 -10.64 -12.36
C ALA A 105 1.19 -11.54 -12.90
N VAL A 106 1.83 -12.29 -12.00
CA VAL A 106 2.97 -13.17 -12.35
C VAL A 106 2.49 -14.60 -12.56
N HIS A 107 1.68 -15.09 -11.62
CA HIS A 107 1.17 -16.47 -11.66
C HIS A 107 -0.25 -16.51 -11.11
N ARG A 108 -1.04 -17.45 -11.63
CA ARG A 108 -2.43 -17.67 -11.24
C ARG A 108 -2.75 -19.16 -11.37
N SER A 109 -3.42 -19.71 -10.36
CA SER A 109 -3.98 -21.06 -10.41
C SER A 109 -5.47 -21.00 -10.06
N GLN A 110 -6.31 -21.60 -10.90
CA GLN A 110 -7.76 -21.65 -10.77
C GLN A 110 -8.24 -23.10 -10.87
N GLU A 111 -9.28 -23.44 -10.13
CA GLU A 111 -9.89 -24.76 -10.12
C GLU A 111 -11.41 -24.65 -10.19
N VAL A 112 -12.07 -25.54 -10.92
CA VAL A 112 -13.53 -25.60 -10.96
C VAL A 112 -14.02 -26.58 -9.90
N VAL A 113 -14.73 -26.09 -8.89
CA VAL A 113 -15.31 -26.92 -7.82
C VAL A 113 -16.82 -26.72 -7.82
N ARG A 114 -17.59 -27.82 -7.97
CA ARG A 114 -19.06 -27.80 -8.00
C ARG A 114 -19.62 -26.79 -9.01
N GLY A 115 -19.01 -26.73 -10.20
CA GLY A 115 -19.42 -25.81 -11.28
C GLY A 115 -19.07 -24.34 -11.05
N ARG A 116 -18.28 -24.00 -10.02
CA ARG A 116 -17.79 -22.65 -9.74
C ARG A 116 -16.27 -22.57 -9.95
N LEU A 117 -15.81 -21.54 -10.66
CA LEU A 117 -14.38 -21.21 -10.78
C LEU A 117 -13.89 -20.59 -9.48
N LEU A 118 -12.91 -21.24 -8.85
CA LEU A 118 -12.26 -20.79 -7.63
C LEU A 118 -10.80 -20.45 -7.90
N LEU A 119 -10.35 -19.33 -7.38
CA LEU A 119 -8.94 -18.96 -7.36
C LEU A 119 -8.26 -19.70 -6.21
N ARG A 120 -7.23 -20.50 -6.49
CA ARG A 120 -6.44 -21.20 -5.47
C ARG A 120 -5.26 -20.37 -5.03
N ASN A 121 -4.44 -19.97 -6.00
CA ASN A 121 -3.22 -19.23 -5.74
C ASN A 121 -3.08 -18.04 -6.69
N TYR A 122 -2.51 -16.96 -6.20
CA TYR A 122 -2.26 -15.76 -6.99
C TYR A 122 -0.94 -15.09 -6.60
N THR A 123 -0.06 -14.90 -7.57
CA THR A 123 1.20 -14.18 -7.41
C THR A 123 1.13 -12.84 -8.15
N GLN A 124 1.43 -11.75 -7.44
CA GLN A 124 1.48 -10.39 -7.97
C GLN A 124 2.83 -9.74 -7.66
N ALA A 125 3.45 -9.18 -8.69
CA ALA A 125 4.56 -8.26 -8.56
C ALA A 125 4.04 -6.82 -8.62
N SER A 126 4.70 -5.92 -7.92
CA SER A 126 4.29 -4.52 -7.86
C SER A 126 5.47 -3.61 -7.57
N VAL A 127 5.53 -2.51 -8.32
CA VAL A 127 6.50 -1.44 -8.13
C VAL A 127 5.72 -0.15 -7.86
N ALA A 128 6.15 0.61 -6.87
CA ALA A 128 5.59 1.91 -6.54
C ALA A 128 6.72 2.90 -6.25
N ALA A 129 6.50 4.16 -6.59
CA ALA A 129 7.36 5.27 -6.21
C ALA A 129 6.47 6.40 -5.70
N ASN A 130 6.94 7.10 -4.66
CA ASN A 130 6.34 8.33 -4.17
C ASN A 130 7.42 9.40 -4.09
N TYR A 131 7.05 10.64 -4.37
CA TYR A 131 7.89 11.82 -4.27
C TYR A 131 7.09 12.90 -3.54
N ASP A 132 7.64 13.41 -2.45
CA ASP A 132 7.03 14.43 -1.61
C ASP A 132 7.94 15.67 -1.58
N TYR A 133 7.39 16.82 -1.96
CA TYR A 133 8.05 18.13 -1.93
C TYR A 133 7.45 19.01 -0.85
N ASN A 134 8.28 19.49 0.06
CA ASN A 134 7.88 20.45 1.08
C ASN A 134 7.99 21.88 0.50
N ILE A 135 6.86 22.56 0.37
CA ILE A 135 6.80 23.90 -0.20
C ILE A 135 7.54 24.92 0.68
N ARG A 136 7.54 24.73 1.99
CA ARG A 136 8.11 25.68 2.96
C ARG A 136 9.62 25.54 3.08
N SER A 137 10.10 24.31 3.25
CA SER A 137 11.54 24.05 3.42
C SER A 137 12.29 23.88 2.10
N GLU A 138 11.56 23.82 0.98
CA GLU A 138 12.09 23.52 -0.36
C GLU A 138 12.87 22.19 -0.43
N GLN A 139 12.65 21.31 0.55
CA GLN A 139 13.24 19.99 0.58
C GLN A 139 12.32 18.97 -0.06
N TRP A 140 12.92 17.94 -0.62
CA TRP A 140 12.18 16.82 -1.18
C TRP A 140 12.70 15.50 -0.66
N GLY A 141 11.80 14.56 -0.57
CA GLY A 141 12.08 13.16 -0.29
C GLY A 141 11.16 12.27 -1.10
N GLY A 142 11.38 10.98 -1.01
CA GLY A 142 10.53 10.02 -1.67
C GLY A 142 10.83 8.61 -1.20
N GLU A 143 10.13 7.66 -1.79
CA GLU A 143 10.32 6.25 -1.48
C GLU A 143 9.97 5.42 -2.69
N VAL A 144 10.85 4.48 -3.04
CA VAL A 144 10.59 3.45 -4.03
C VAL A 144 10.36 2.13 -3.31
N HIS A 145 9.36 1.39 -3.76
CA HIS A 145 9.03 0.08 -3.24
C HIS A 145 8.91 -0.92 -4.39
N ALA A 146 9.45 -2.11 -4.18
CA ALA A 146 9.12 -3.28 -4.98
C ALA A 146 8.62 -4.39 -4.05
N HIS A 147 7.58 -5.12 -4.45
CA HIS A 147 7.12 -6.29 -3.73
C HIS A 147 6.63 -7.39 -4.66
N LEU A 148 6.89 -8.62 -4.22
CA LEU A 148 6.32 -9.85 -4.73
C LEU A 148 5.40 -10.41 -3.65
N SER A 149 4.13 -10.61 -4.00
CA SER A 149 3.10 -11.10 -3.09
C SER A 149 2.50 -12.38 -3.64
N HIS A 150 2.41 -13.41 -2.79
CA HIS A 150 1.76 -14.68 -3.10
C HIS A 150 0.60 -14.88 -2.12
N ALA A 151 -0.61 -14.96 -2.66
CA ALA A 151 -1.81 -15.26 -1.92
C ALA A 151 -2.22 -16.72 -2.18
N ILE A 152 -2.49 -17.44 -1.10
CA ILE A 152 -3.06 -18.78 -1.07
C ILE A 152 -4.46 -18.63 -0.49
N PHE A 153 -5.47 -18.89 -1.31
CA PHE A 153 -6.86 -18.76 -0.93
C PHE A 153 -7.38 -20.11 -0.43
N ARG A 154 -8.18 -20.09 0.64
CA ARG A 154 -8.65 -21.29 1.33
C ARG A 154 -7.49 -22.20 1.76
N PHE A 155 -6.47 -21.59 2.38
CA PHE A 155 -5.36 -22.30 3.00
C PHE A 155 -5.89 -23.31 4.04
N THR A 156 -6.92 -22.91 4.79
CA THR A 156 -7.89 -23.79 5.47
C THR A 156 -9.31 -23.37 5.02
N ASP A 157 -10.35 -24.12 5.38
CA ASP A 157 -11.73 -23.94 4.85
C ASP A 157 -12.23 -22.48 4.84
N ASP A 158 -11.73 -21.64 5.76
CA ASP A 158 -12.11 -20.22 5.90
C ASP A 158 -10.91 -19.23 5.99
N GLN A 159 -9.67 -19.65 5.72
CA GLN A 159 -8.48 -18.77 5.88
C GLN A 159 -7.76 -18.51 4.57
N ASP A 160 -7.52 -17.22 4.30
CA ASP A 160 -6.65 -16.79 3.21
C ASP A 160 -5.32 -16.29 3.77
N VAL A 161 -4.21 -16.83 3.24
CA VAL A 161 -2.86 -16.44 3.65
C VAL A 161 -2.19 -15.69 2.50
N ARG A 162 -1.54 -14.57 2.82
CA ARG A 162 -0.73 -13.82 1.88
C ARG A 162 0.67 -13.60 2.43
N LEU A 163 1.64 -14.08 1.68
CA LEU A 163 3.06 -13.84 1.91
C LEU A 163 3.52 -12.74 0.97
N THR A 164 4.31 -11.80 1.48
CA THR A 164 4.88 -10.71 0.69
C THR A 164 6.34 -10.53 1.04
N ALA A 165 7.20 -10.60 0.03
CA ALA A 165 8.59 -10.17 0.13
C ALA A 165 8.73 -8.84 -0.60
N GLY A 166 9.34 -7.85 0.03
CA GLY A 166 9.50 -6.55 -0.57
C GLY A 166 10.76 -5.84 -0.14
N VAL A 167 11.04 -4.75 -0.83
CA VAL A 167 12.13 -3.83 -0.54
C VAL A 167 11.60 -2.41 -0.65
N ARG A 168 12.02 -1.56 0.28
CA ARG A 168 11.82 -0.11 0.22
C ARG A 168 13.17 0.60 0.18
N ALA A 169 13.28 1.67 -0.58
CA ALA A 169 14.48 2.49 -0.62
C ALA A 169 14.05 3.96 -0.55
N PRO A 170 14.52 4.72 0.46
CA PRO A 170 14.24 6.15 0.53
C PRO A 170 14.96 6.87 -0.62
N LEU A 171 14.28 7.83 -1.23
CA LEU A 171 14.86 8.77 -2.17
C LEU A 171 15.12 10.08 -1.43
N THR A 172 16.35 10.57 -1.50
CA THR A 172 16.74 11.85 -0.91
C THR A 172 17.47 12.69 -1.93
N GLN A 173 17.72 13.96 -1.61
CA GLN A 173 18.53 14.86 -2.44
C GLN A 173 19.91 14.30 -2.81
N GLN A 174 20.43 13.39 -2.00
CA GLN A 174 21.76 12.77 -2.18
C GLN A 174 21.72 11.50 -3.04
N GLY A 175 20.52 11.02 -3.41
CA GLY A 175 20.34 9.85 -4.26
C GLY A 175 19.41 8.80 -3.65
N VAL A 176 19.62 7.54 -4.04
CA VAL A 176 18.87 6.39 -3.51
C VAL A 176 19.55 5.92 -2.23
N GLY A 177 18.85 6.01 -1.11
CA GLY A 177 19.34 5.52 0.17
C GLY A 177 19.35 4.00 0.26
N ALA A 178 19.82 3.48 1.40
CA ALA A 178 19.96 2.04 1.60
C ALA A 178 18.62 1.30 1.43
N ALA A 179 18.65 0.24 0.63
CA ALA A 179 17.52 -0.65 0.45
C ALA A 179 17.22 -1.40 1.75
N GLN A 180 15.96 -1.36 2.17
CA GLN A 180 15.45 -1.99 3.38
C GLN A 180 14.47 -3.09 2.97
N PRO A 181 14.91 -4.36 2.96
CA PRO A 181 14.00 -5.46 2.67
C PRO A 181 13.05 -5.70 3.84
N TYR A 182 11.92 -6.33 3.55
CA TYR A 182 10.95 -6.74 4.55
C TYR A 182 10.19 -7.98 4.08
N LEU A 183 9.70 -8.74 5.06
CA LEU A 183 8.74 -9.81 4.87
C LEU A 183 7.44 -9.42 5.55
N ARG A 184 6.31 -9.74 4.92
CA ARG A 184 4.99 -9.57 5.50
C ARG A 184 4.17 -10.84 5.34
N VAL A 185 3.59 -11.28 6.43
CA VAL A 185 2.56 -12.33 6.47
C VAL A 185 1.25 -11.63 6.79
N GLN A 186 0.21 -11.94 6.04
CA GLN A 186 -1.15 -11.47 6.27
C GLN A 186 -2.08 -12.66 6.26
N GLU A 187 -2.96 -12.73 7.24
CA GLU A 187 -4.02 -13.72 7.33
C GLU A 187 -5.31 -13.00 7.73
N ASN A 188 -6.37 -13.19 6.95
CA ASN A 188 -7.68 -12.58 7.19
C ASN A 188 -7.56 -11.06 7.49
N CYS A 189 -7.80 -10.67 8.74
CA CYS A 189 -7.81 -9.29 9.20
C CYS A 189 -6.52 -8.84 9.90
N TRP A 190 -5.47 -9.66 9.98
CA TRP A 190 -4.22 -9.24 10.63
C TRP A 190 -3.01 -9.40 9.70
N SER A 191 -1.96 -8.63 9.96
CA SER A 191 -0.69 -8.82 9.29
C SER A 191 0.49 -8.47 10.18
N LEU A 192 1.58 -9.21 10.01
CA LEU A 192 2.88 -8.98 10.64
C LEU A 192 3.89 -8.65 9.55
N THR A 193 4.55 -7.51 9.68
CA THR A 193 5.69 -7.12 8.85
C THR A 193 6.95 -7.16 9.71
N VAL A 194 8.03 -7.74 9.18
CA VAL A 194 9.33 -7.84 9.84
C VAL A 194 10.42 -7.37 8.89
N THR A 195 11.39 -6.64 9.42
CA THR A 195 12.58 -6.16 8.71
C THR A 195 13.84 -6.83 9.27
N PRO A 196 14.93 -6.94 8.47
CA PRO A 196 16.16 -7.64 8.88
C PRO A 196 16.86 -7.07 10.11
N ASP A 197 16.63 -5.79 10.41
CA ASP A 197 17.13 -5.10 11.61
C ASP A 197 16.36 -5.48 12.89
N GLY A 198 15.44 -6.44 12.82
CA GLY A 198 14.67 -6.94 13.95
C GLY A 198 13.44 -6.08 14.27
N GLN A 199 13.16 -5.02 13.50
CA GLN A 199 11.93 -4.27 13.67
C GLN A 199 10.72 -5.05 13.17
N TRP A 200 9.60 -4.90 13.85
CA TRP A 200 8.35 -5.52 13.46
C TRP A 200 7.18 -4.53 13.57
N ARG A 201 6.14 -4.81 12.80
CA ARG A 201 4.87 -4.08 12.83
C ARG A 201 3.71 -5.04 12.65
N VAL A 202 2.80 -5.04 13.60
CA VAL A 202 1.51 -5.73 13.53
C VAL A 202 0.44 -4.73 13.09
N SER A 203 -0.50 -5.18 12.26
CA SER A 203 -1.68 -4.41 11.90
C SER A 203 -2.91 -5.31 11.96
N TYR A 204 -4.03 -4.77 12.44
CA TYR A 204 -5.32 -5.45 12.52
C TYR A 204 -6.38 -4.58 11.84
N ASP A 205 -6.97 -5.07 10.76
CA ASP A 205 -8.02 -4.41 10.00
C ASP A 205 -9.34 -4.47 10.77
N LEU A 206 -10.03 -3.33 10.87
CA LEU A 206 -11.31 -3.11 11.57
C LEU A 206 -12.47 -2.97 10.59
#